data_AF-A0A370TXU5-F1
#
_entry.id   AF-A0A370TXU5-F1
#
_cell.length_a   1.000
_cell.length_b   1.000
_cell.length_c   1.000
_cell.angle_alpha   90.00
_cell.angle_beta   90.00
_cell.angle_gamma   90.00
#
_symmetry.space_group_name_H-M   'P 1'
#
loop_
_entity.id
_entity.type
_entity.pdbx_description
1 polymer ?
#
loop_
_entity_poly.entity_id
_entity_poly.type
_entity_poly.pdbx_seq_one_letter_code
_entity_poly.pdbx_strand_id
1 'polypeptide(L)'
;MAKRYKALLLITTISLSLLAWHQYTKSKTWWSFPNYDDGSPAGERAIYTVDDRSARLHTSTNKGKESLAYLTYIISHYSSLPSTVVFLHSHRSGYLRGWHTDAWGWDNVRALRSLRLSYVQESGYVILRCNWKPGCLPAHYSPNTHVTKEVWLEVFGYGANGTAEQVPDQVGQACCPQFAVSRTQIIARPLEDYISYRQWVLDTEMSDEKSGRVMEFLWHVIFGKGPVYCPEPSTCYCKVYGRCD
;
A
#
# COMPACT_ATOMS: atom_id res chain seq x y z
N MET A 1 13.33 20.39 11.90
CA MET A 1 13.41 19.00 12.39
C MET A 1 12.67 18.09 11.41
N ALA A 2 13.36 17.16 10.76
CA ALA A 2 12.76 16.26 9.78
C ALA A 2 11.69 15.37 10.44
N LYS A 3 10.51 15.26 9.83
CA LYS A 3 9.45 14.33 10.27
C LYS A 3 9.98 12.90 10.17
N ARG A 4 9.78 12.11 11.23
CA ARG A 4 10.12 10.68 11.27
C ARG A 4 9.03 9.88 10.57
N TYR A 5 9.36 9.16 9.50
CA TYR A 5 8.41 8.32 8.74
C TYR A 5 8.71 6.85 9.02
N LYS A 6 7.78 6.16 9.68
CA LYS A 6 7.83 4.70 9.78
C LYS A 6 6.81 4.13 8.78
N ALA A 7 7.17 3.10 8.04
CA ALA A 7 6.24 2.33 7.23
C ALA A 7 5.92 1.04 7.99
N LEU A 8 4.64 0.74 8.17
CA LEU A 8 4.20 -0.48 8.85
C LEU A 8 3.66 -1.43 7.79
N LEU A 9 4.32 -2.56 7.62
CA LEU A 9 3.85 -3.60 6.73
C LEU A 9 3.27 -4.72 7.58
N LEU A 10 1.95 -4.90 7.48
CA LEU A 10 1.26 -6.00 8.12
C LEU A 10 1.14 -7.15 7.12
N ILE A 11 1.79 -8.25 7.45
CA ILE A 11 1.77 -9.48 6.67
C ILE A 11 0.81 -10.43 7.39
N THR A 12 -0.15 -10.99 6.68
CA THR A 12 -1.06 -11.98 7.26
C THR A 12 -0.96 -13.26 6.44
N THR A 13 -0.50 -14.33 7.06
CA THR A 13 -0.64 -15.71 6.59
C THR A 13 -1.86 -16.30 7.29
N ILE A 14 -2.87 -16.75 6.55
CA ILE A 14 -3.97 -17.52 7.15
C ILE A 14 -3.51 -18.98 7.23
N SER A 15 -3.37 -19.51 8.44
CA SER A 15 -3.47 -20.95 8.68
C SER A 15 -4.84 -21.23 9.31
N LEU A 16 -5.62 -22.09 8.68
CA LEU A 16 -7.04 -22.37 8.96
C LEU A 16 -7.31 -23.17 10.26
N SER A 17 -6.42 -23.11 11.25
CA SER A 17 -6.51 -23.99 12.42
C SER A 17 -6.27 -23.23 13.71
N LEU A 18 -7.38 -22.98 14.43
CA LEU A 18 -7.59 -23.13 15.89
C LEU A 18 -8.34 -21.95 16.53
N LEU A 19 -9.66 -22.11 16.61
CA LEU A 19 -10.52 -21.50 17.61
C LEU A 19 -10.18 -22.10 18.99
N ALA A 20 -9.53 -21.36 19.90
CA ALA A 20 -9.72 -21.47 21.36
C ALA A 20 -8.78 -20.58 22.20
N TRP A 21 -9.40 -19.83 23.10
CA TRP A 21 -8.97 -19.53 24.47
C TRP A 21 -8.09 -18.30 24.80
N HIS A 22 -8.34 -17.84 26.03
CA HIS A 22 -8.24 -16.49 26.58
C HIS A 22 -7.27 -16.50 27.78
N GLN A 23 -6.41 -15.46 27.91
CA GLN A 23 -6.04 -14.73 29.15
C GLN A 23 -4.55 -14.27 29.25
N TYR A 24 -4.39 -12.94 29.21
CA TYR A 24 -3.65 -12.06 30.15
C TYR A 24 -2.15 -12.29 30.44
N THR A 25 -1.31 -11.30 30.11
CA THR A 25 -0.46 -10.53 31.08
C THR A 25 0.31 -9.37 30.43
N LYS A 26 0.52 -8.30 31.21
CA LYS A 26 1.17 -7.02 30.86
C LYS A 26 2.71 -7.12 30.97
N SER A 27 3.45 -6.50 30.04
CA SER A 27 4.40 -5.38 30.31
C SER A 27 5.45 -5.19 29.20
N LYS A 28 5.87 -3.91 29.04
CA LYS A 28 7.09 -3.39 28.39
C LYS A 28 7.27 -3.53 26.87
N THR A 29 6.86 -2.49 26.13
CA THR A 29 7.20 -2.26 24.70
C THR A 29 6.74 -3.36 23.74
N TRP A 30 5.43 -3.63 23.70
CA TRP A 30 4.83 -4.58 22.77
C TRP A 30 3.51 -4.03 22.24
N TRP A 31 3.47 -3.66 20.96
CA TRP A 31 2.22 -3.36 20.28
C TRP A 31 1.58 -4.69 19.84
N SER A 32 0.88 -5.36 20.76
CA SER A 32 -0.08 -6.39 20.41
C SER A 32 -1.36 -5.73 19.89
N PHE A 33 -1.76 -6.10 18.67
CA PHE A 33 -3.06 -5.77 18.09
C PHE A 33 -4.12 -6.59 18.84
N PRO A 34 -4.95 -6.01 19.73
CA PRO A 34 -5.72 -6.81 20.70
C PRO A 34 -6.83 -7.70 20.10
N ASN A 35 -7.06 -7.67 18.79
CA ASN A 35 -7.98 -8.60 18.11
C ASN A 35 -7.35 -9.25 16.85
N TYR A 36 -6.02 -9.29 16.77
CA TYR A 36 -5.28 -10.13 15.82
C TYR A 36 -4.44 -11.18 16.60
N ASP A 37 -4.92 -11.50 17.80
CA ASP A 37 -4.40 -12.52 18.70
C ASP A 37 -5.53 -13.54 18.85
N ASP A 38 -5.87 -14.21 17.75
CA ASP A 38 -6.89 -15.27 17.68
C ASP A 38 -6.33 -16.64 18.03
N GLY A 39 -5.12 -16.70 18.60
CA GLY A 39 -4.41 -17.95 18.85
C GLY A 39 -3.78 -18.58 17.60
N SER A 40 -3.84 -17.92 16.43
CA SER A 40 -3.10 -18.39 15.26
C SER A 40 -1.59 -18.10 15.40
N PRO A 41 -0.71 -19.05 15.04
CA PRO A 41 0.73 -18.81 15.09
C PRO A 41 1.10 -17.69 14.11
N ALA A 42 1.42 -16.53 14.67
CA ALA A 42 2.15 -15.41 14.05
C ALA A 42 1.89 -15.19 12.55
N GLY A 43 0.89 -14.35 12.22
CA GLY A 43 1.02 -13.52 11.02
C GLY A 43 2.34 -12.75 11.15
N GLU A 44 3.32 -13.05 10.29
CA GLU A 44 4.63 -12.40 10.33
C GLU A 44 4.43 -10.87 10.22
N ARG A 45 5.29 -10.06 10.83
CA ARG A 45 5.19 -8.59 10.76
C ARG A 45 6.51 -8.04 10.28
N ALA A 46 6.49 -7.18 9.28
CA ALA A 46 7.68 -6.49 8.81
C ALA A 46 7.50 -4.99 9.04
N ILE A 47 8.36 -4.37 9.85
CA ILE A 47 8.28 -2.93 10.10
C ILE A 47 9.54 -2.31 9.52
N TYR A 48 9.42 -1.63 8.38
CA TYR A 48 10.54 -0.93 7.74
C TYR A 48 10.63 0.50 8.27
N THR A 49 11.81 0.86 8.76
CA THR A 49 12.10 2.22 9.23
C THR A 49 12.93 2.93 8.16
N VAL A 50 12.40 4.03 7.60
CA VAL A 50 12.98 4.71 6.43
C VAL A 50 14.07 5.71 6.85
N ASP A 51 14.05 6.17 8.10
CA ASP A 51 14.92 7.22 8.65
C ASP A 51 15.96 6.72 9.67
N ASP A 52 16.03 5.40 9.91
CA ASP A 52 16.94 4.78 10.87
C ASP A 52 17.71 3.62 10.22
N ARG A 53 18.97 3.88 9.86
CA ARG A 53 19.87 2.87 9.27
C ARG A 53 20.27 1.76 10.24
N SER A 54 20.03 1.93 11.55
CA SER A 54 20.28 0.90 12.56
C SER A 54 19.09 -0.03 12.77
N ALA A 55 17.94 0.27 12.18
CA ALA A 55 16.77 -0.58 12.28
C ALA A 55 16.98 -1.91 11.53
N ARG A 56 16.47 -3.01 12.11
CA ARG A 56 16.57 -4.37 11.54
C ARG A 56 16.08 -4.44 10.08
N LEU A 57 15.06 -3.66 9.75
CA LEU A 57 14.56 -3.47 8.39
C LEU A 57 14.57 -1.97 8.10
N HIS A 58 15.43 -1.55 7.18
CA HIS A 58 15.59 -0.15 6.80
C HIS A 58 15.78 -0.01 5.28
N THR A 59 15.56 1.20 4.76
CA THR A 59 15.90 1.53 3.37
C THR A 59 17.33 2.05 3.28
N SER A 60 17.99 1.83 2.15
CA SER A 60 19.37 2.33 1.91
C SER A 60 19.47 3.86 2.00
N THR A 61 18.42 4.54 1.53
CA THR A 61 18.32 6.00 1.46
C THR A 61 16.91 6.46 1.85
N ASN A 62 16.79 7.72 2.30
CA ASN A 62 15.51 8.36 2.56
C ASN A 62 15.02 9.08 1.28
N LYS A 63 14.44 8.30 0.36
CA LYS A 63 13.96 8.73 -0.96
C LYS A 63 12.69 7.94 -1.32
N GLY A 64 11.71 8.61 -1.92
CA GLY A 64 10.44 8.02 -2.34
C GLY A 64 9.47 7.72 -1.21
N LYS A 65 9.64 8.28 -0.01
CA LYS A 65 8.79 8.01 1.17
C LYS A 65 8.62 6.52 1.46
N GLU A 66 7.39 6.04 1.64
CA GLU A 66 7.07 4.64 1.92
C GLU A 66 7.32 3.72 0.71
N SER A 67 7.41 4.27 -0.51
CA SER A 67 7.50 3.45 -1.73
C SER A 67 8.77 2.61 -1.79
N LEU A 68 9.91 3.17 -1.35
CA LEU A 68 11.17 2.44 -1.33
C LEU A 68 11.13 1.27 -0.34
N ALA A 69 10.45 1.44 0.80
CA ALA A 69 10.24 0.36 1.76
C ALA A 69 9.34 -0.74 1.19
N TYR A 70 8.25 -0.36 0.52
CA TYR A 70 7.31 -1.32 -0.07
C TYR A 70 7.96 -2.14 -1.19
N LEU A 71 8.66 -1.48 -2.11
CA LEU A 71 9.40 -2.15 -3.20
C LEU A 71 10.49 -3.06 -2.65
N THR A 72 11.25 -2.59 -1.65
CA THR A 72 12.30 -3.40 -1.01
C THR A 72 11.71 -4.66 -0.38
N TYR A 73 10.57 -4.56 0.30
CA TYR A 73 9.91 -5.74 0.84
C TYR A 73 9.51 -6.74 -0.24
N ILE A 74 8.83 -6.27 -1.30
CA ILE A 74 8.38 -7.11 -2.41
C ILE A 74 9.57 -7.85 -3.02
N ILE A 75 10.66 -7.14 -3.32
CA ILE A 75 11.85 -7.71 -3.93
C ILE A 75 12.51 -8.74 -3.01
N SER A 76 12.71 -8.42 -1.74
CA SER A 76 13.38 -9.32 -0.78
C SER A 76 12.59 -10.59 -0.46
N HIS A 77 11.27 -10.59 -0.67
CA HIS A 77 10.40 -11.70 -0.30
C HIS A 77 9.66 -12.29 -1.51
N TYR A 78 9.99 -11.91 -2.74
CA TYR A 78 9.19 -12.19 -3.93
C TYR A 78 8.84 -13.69 -4.08
N SER A 79 9.78 -14.58 -3.76
CA SER A 79 9.60 -16.05 -3.79
C SER A 79 8.90 -16.65 -2.56
N SER A 80 8.72 -15.87 -1.48
CA SER A 80 8.21 -16.32 -0.18
C SER A 80 7.11 -15.42 0.39
N LEU A 81 6.51 -14.54 -0.43
CA LEU A 81 5.44 -13.62 -0.03
C LEU A 81 4.32 -14.36 0.70
N PRO A 82 3.61 -13.78 1.67
CA PRO A 82 2.37 -14.33 2.25
C PRO A 82 1.23 -14.36 1.21
N SER A 83 0.09 -14.98 1.53
CA SER A 83 -1.09 -14.99 0.63
C SER A 83 -1.67 -13.59 0.40
N THR A 84 -1.59 -12.72 1.40
CA THR A 84 -1.97 -11.29 1.32
C THR A 84 -0.89 -10.45 1.97
N VAL A 85 -0.54 -9.33 1.34
CA VAL A 85 0.34 -8.30 1.89
C VAL A 85 -0.45 -7.01 2.06
N VAL A 86 -0.35 -6.37 3.23
CA VAL A 86 -1.04 -5.10 3.51
C VAL A 86 -0.03 -4.01 3.83
N PHE A 87 0.04 -3.03 2.93
CA PHE A 87 0.95 -1.90 3.00
C PHE A 87 0.27 -0.70 3.67
N LEU A 88 0.84 -0.22 4.78
CA LEU A 88 0.26 0.84 5.61
C LEU A 88 1.29 1.83 6.10
N HIS A 89 0.79 3.01 6.47
CA HIS A 89 1.58 3.97 7.21
C HIS A 89 1.64 3.56 8.68
N SER A 90 2.73 3.91 9.37
CA SER A 90 2.97 3.46 10.75
C SER A 90 2.10 4.06 11.84
N HIS A 91 1.37 5.14 11.57
CA HIS A 91 0.53 5.71 12.63
C HIS A 91 -0.71 4.84 12.82
N ARG A 92 -1.09 4.71 14.08
CA ARG A 92 -2.31 3.99 14.45
C ARG A 92 -3.56 4.81 14.16
N SER A 93 -3.60 6.06 14.60
CA SER A 93 -4.81 6.90 14.60
C SER A 93 -4.53 8.40 14.71
N GLY A 94 -5.58 9.21 14.62
CA GLY A 94 -5.59 10.65 14.90
C GLY A 94 -5.60 11.54 13.65
N TYR A 95 -6.52 12.51 13.59
CA TYR A 95 -6.80 13.32 12.39
C TYR A 95 -5.56 13.89 11.70
N LEU A 96 -4.67 14.57 12.43
CA LEU A 96 -3.47 15.19 11.86
C LEU A 96 -2.49 14.19 11.22
N ARG A 97 -2.53 12.91 11.64
CA ARG A 97 -1.59 11.87 11.19
C ARG A 97 -2.23 10.81 10.31
N GLY A 98 -3.51 10.52 10.51
CA GLY A 98 -4.25 9.40 9.90
C GLY A 98 -5.46 9.79 9.08
N TRP A 99 -5.64 11.07 8.72
CA TRP A 99 -6.73 11.54 7.85
C TRP A 99 -6.98 10.69 6.59
N HIS A 100 -5.98 9.92 6.16
CA HIS A 100 -6.00 9.00 5.02
C HIS A 100 -6.45 7.57 5.36
N THR A 101 -7.00 7.35 6.56
CA THR A 101 -7.66 6.12 6.98
C THR A 101 -9.14 6.40 7.18
N ASP A 102 -9.99 5.75 6.39
CA ASP A 102 -11.44 6.03 6.37
C ASP A 102 -12.22 5.40 7.54
N ALA A 103 -11.55 4.62 8.39
CA ALA A 103 -12.17 4.06 9.58
C ALA A 103 -12.40 5.13 10.65
N TRP A 104 -13.42 4.94 11.49
CA TRP A 104 -13.74 5.87 12.58
C TRP A 104 -12.52 6.09 13.49
N GLY A 105 -12.24 7.35 13.81
CA GLY A 105 -11.05 7.76 14.56
C GLY A 105 -9.74 7.67 13.78
N TRP A 106 -9.82 7.49 12.45
CA TRP A 106 -8.67 7.34 11.55
C TRP A 106 -7.78 6.15 11.92
N ASP A 107 -8.39 5.08 12.44
CA ASP A 107 -7.70 3.98 13.09
C ASP A 107 -7.41 2.81 12.12
N ASN A 108 -6.13 2.61 11.81
CA ASN A 108 -5.67 1.50 10.95
C ASN A 108 -6.06 0.14 11.52
N VAL A 109 -6.11 -0.04 12.84
CA VAL A 109 -6.54 -1.29 13.47
C VAL A 109 -8.00 -1.58 13.16
N ARG A 110 -8.85 -0.54 13.19
CA ARG A 110 -10.27 -0.69 12.88
C ARG A 110 -10.48 -0.99 11.40
N ALA A 111 -9.75 -0.32 10.51
CA ALA A 111 -9.79 -0.60 9.08
C ALA A 111 -9.42 -2.06 8.79
N LEU A 112 -8.33 -2.56 9.37
CA LEU A 112 -7.87 -3.93 9.11
C LEU A 112 -8.80 -4.99 9.68
N ARG A 113 -9.38 -4.78 10.86
CA ARG A 113 -10.33 -5.73 11.46
C ARG A 113 -11.56 -5.98 10.59
N SER A 114 -11.98 -5.00 9.80
CA SER A 114 -13.10 -5.15 8.88
C SER A 114 -12.67 -5.44 7.44
N LEU A 115 -11.37 -5.50 7.15
CA LEU A 115 -10.87 -5.79 5.81
C LEU A 115 -11.28 -7.20 5.37
N ARG A 116 -12.05 -7.27 4.29
CA ARG A 116 -12.50 -8.54 3.71
C ARG A 116 -11.39 -9.15 2.86
N LEU A 117 -10.58 -10.02 3.46
CA LEU A 117 -9.48 -10.69 2.77
C LEU A 117 -9.93 -11.51 1.56
N SER A 118 -11.15 -12.07 1.58
CA SER A 118 -11.73 -12.75 0.41
C SER A 118 -11.86 -11.82 -0.80
N TYR A 119 -12.26 -10.56 -0.58
CA TYR A 119 -12.32 -9.57 -1.65
C TYR A 119 -10.93 -9.12 -2.12
N VAL A 120 -9.93 -9.08 -1.22
CA VAL A 120 -8.54 -8.82 -1.63
C VAL A 120 -8.02 -9.95 -2.53
N GLN A 121 -8.33 -11.20 -2.21
CA GLN A 121 -7.95 -12.35 -3.04
C GLN A 121 -8.68 -12.34 -4.39
N GLU A 122 -9.98 -12.05 -4.40
CA GLU A 122 -10.80 -11.96 -5.63
C GLU A 122 -10.37 -10.80 -6.55
N SER A 123 -10.18 -9.60 -5.99
CA SER A 123 -9.82 -8.39 -6.75
C SER A 123 -8.32 -8.33 -7.08
N GLY A 124 -7.48 -9.08 -6.36
CA GLY A 124 -6.02 -9.03 -6.48
C GLY A 124 -5.37 -7.81 -5.83
N TYR A 125 -5.95 -6.63 -6.00
CA TYR A 125 -5.52 -5.37 -5.40
C TYR A 125 -6.72 -4.58 -4.88
N VAL A 126 -6.53 -3.95 -3.71
CA VAL A 126 -7.53 -3.12 -3.03
C VAL A 126 -6.84 -1.92 -2.37
N ILE A 127 -7.29 -0.71 -2.71
CA ILE A 127 -6.95 0.49 -1.93
C ILE A 127 -7.77 0.51 -0.65
N LEU A 128 -7.13 0.83 0.47
CA LEU A 128 -7.79 0.88 1.78
C LEU A 128 -8.58 2.17 1.98
N ARG A 129 -8.41 3.14 1.08
CA ARG A 129 -9.13 4.40 1.08
C ARG A 129 -10.24 4.39 0.02
N CYS A 130 -11.48 4.36 0.48
CA CYS A 130 -12.68 4.45 -0.34
C CYS A 130 -13.13 5.90 -0.57
N ASN A 131 -12.71 6.84 0.27
CA ASN A 131 -12.96 8.25 0.06
C ASN A 131 -12.15 8.76 -1.14
N TRP A 132 -12.87 9.21 -2.16
CA TRP A 132 -12.30 9.73 -3.40
C TRP A 132 -11.36 10.93 -3.23
N LYS A 133 -11.60 11.81 -2.26
CA LYS A 133 -10.87 13.09 -2.18
C LYS A 133 -9.66 13.00 -1.27
N PRO A 134 -8.43 13.36 -1.68
CA PRO A 134 -8.03 13.72 -3.05
C PRO A 134 -7.72 12.48 -3.90
N GLY A 135 -7.66 12.67 -5.23
CA GLY A 135 -7.11 11.70 -6.18
C GLY A 135 -8.13 11.01 -7.10
N CYS A 136 -9.39 10.90 -6.69
CA CYS A 136 -10.51 10.46 -7.52
C CYS A 136 -11.59 11.53 -7.59
N LEU A 137 -12.10 11.82 -8.80
CA LEU A 137 -13.41 12.42 -9.11
C LEU A 137 -13.45 12.72 -10.62
N PRO A 138 -14.50 12.29 -11.37
CA PRO A 138 -14.55 12.48 -12.83
C PRO A 138 -14.71 13.93 -13.33
N ALA A 139 -15.05 14.91 -12.47
CA ALA A 139 -15.53 16.22 -12.97
C ALA A 139 -14.91 17.49 -12.34
N HIS A 140 -14.33 17.49 -11.13
CA HIS A 140 -14.11 18.76 -10.40
C HIS A 140 -12.85 18.86 -9.52
N TYR A 141 -11.78 18.09 -9.78
CA TYR A 141 -10.51 18.34 -9.09
C TYR A 141 -9.32 18.34 -10.04
N SER A 142 -8.25 19.01 -9.59
CA SER A 142 -6.98 19.11 -10.31
C SER A 142 -6.56 17.70 -10.75
N PRO A 143 -6.37 17.46 -12.07
CA PRO A 143 -5.87 16.18 -12.56
C PRO A 143 -4.59 15.81 -11.80
N ASN A 144 -4.33 14.52 -11.63
CA ASN A 144 -3.04 14.09 -11.10
C ASN A 144 -1.94 14.64 -12.01
N THR A 145 -1.24 15.66 -11.53
CA THR A 145 -0.15 16.31 -12.26
C THR A 145 1.20 15.70 -11.93
N HIS A 146 1.25 14.71 -11.04
CA HIS A 146 2.49 14.05 -10.63
C HIS A 146 2.94 13.03 -11.67
N VAL A 147 2.00 12.31 -12.28
CA VAL A 147 2.27 11.31 -13.32
C VAL A 147 2.02 11.94 -14.69
N THR A 148 3.04 12.60 -15.24
CA THR A 148 3.01 13.12 -16.61
C THR A 148 3.27 12.00 -17.63
N LYS A 149 3.14 12.31 -18.92
CA LYS A 149 3.46 11.34 -19.99
C LYS A 149 4.93 10.92 -19.95
N GLU A 150 5.81 11.86 -19.68
CA GLU A 150 7.25 11.64 -19.54
C GLU A 150 7.54 10.72 -18.35
N VAL A 151 6.97 11.03 -17.18
CA VAL A 151 7.13 10.21 -15.96
C VAL A 151 6.59 8.79 -16.16
N TRP A 152 5.45 8.66 -16.82
CA TRP A 152 4.89 7.35 -17.15
C TRP A 152 5.88 6.51 -17.97
N LEU A 153 6.47 7.11 -19.01
CA LEU A 153 7.44 6.46 -19.88
C LEU A 153 8.75 6.16 -19.15
N GLU A 154 9.20 7.00 -18.21
CA GLU A 154 10.36 6.71 -17.37
C GLU A 154 10.11 5.50 -16.46
N VAL A 155 8.91 5.35 -15.91
CA VAL A 155 8.58 4.26 -14.96
C VAL A 155 8.28 2.95 -15.66
N PHE A 156 7.48 2.97 -16.73
CA PHE A 156 6.99 1.75 -17.41
C PHE A 156 7.71 1.45 -18.73
N GLY A 157 8.56 2.36 -19.21
CA GLY A 157 9.16 2.28 -20.53
C GLY A 157 8.17 2.57 -21.65
N TYR A 158 8.67 2.50 -22.89
CA TYR A 158 7.83 2.32 -24.06
C TYR A 158 7.45 0.84 -24.09
N GLY A 159 6.15 0.51 -24.04
CA GLY A 159 5.70 -0.89 -24.03
C GLY A 159 6.18 -1.67 -25.26
N ALA A 160 5.82 -2.96 -25.35
CA ALA A 160 6.35 -3.88 -26.38
C ALA A 160 6.24 -3.41 -27.84
N ASN A 161 5.39 -2.42 -28.15
CA ASN A 161 5.20 -1.85 -29.48
C ASN A 161 5.77 -0.44 -29.66
N GLY A 162 6.41 0.15 -28.65
CA GLY A 162 7.14 1.41 -28.80
C GLY A 162 6.28 2.68 -29.00
N THR A 163 4.94 2.59 -28.96
CA THR A 163 4.09 3.74 -29.30
C THR A 163 3.58 4.53 -28.10
N ALA A 164 3.55 5.86 -28.25
CA ALA A 164 3.04 6.80 -27.27
C ALA A 164 1.53 6.64 -26.99
N GLU A 165 0.79 5.89 -27.81
CA GLU A 165 -0.64 5.62 -27.61
C GLU A 165 -0.94 4.79 -26.35
N GLN A 166 0.05 4.13 -25.76
CA GLN A 166 -0.11 3.38 -24.52
C GLN A 166 -0.02 4.25 -23.25
N VAL A 167 0.33 5.52 -23.40
CA VAL A 167 0.40 6.47 -22.28
C VAL A 167 -1.00 7.02 -22.02
N PRO A 168 -1.58 6.80 -20.82
CA PRO A 168 -2.91 7.29 -20.52
C PRO A 168 -2.93 8.81 -20.46
N ASP A 169 -4.04 9.42 -20.87
CA ASP A 169 -4.23 10.87 -20.73
C ASP A 169 -4.36 11.30 -19.27
N GLN A 170 -4.81 10.40 -18.40
CA GLN A 170 -4.97 10.66 -16.96
C GLN A 170 -4.68 9.41 -16.14
N VAL A 171 -4.10 9.62 -14.96
CA VAL A 171 -3.91 8.60 -13.94
C VAL A 171 -4.61 9.03 -12.66
N GLY A 172 -5.47 8.18 -12.09
CA GLY A 172 -6.30 8.57 -10.95
C GLY A 172 -6.61 7.41 -10.01
N GLN A 173 -6.50 7.68 -8.71
CA GLN A 173 -6.89 6.79 -7.63
C GLN A 173 -7.07 7.62 -6.36
N ALA A 174 -7.90 7.16 -5.42
CA ALA A 174 -7.95 7.73 -4.08
C ALA A 174 -6.54 7.79 -3.47
N CYS A 175 -6.15 8.95 -2.97
CA CYS A 175 -4.78 9.19 -2.53
C CYS A 175 -4.39 8.31 -1.32
N CYS A 176 -3.10 8.39 -1.00
CA CYS A 176 -2.39 7.75 0.08
C CYS A 176 -2.07 6.26 -0.18
N PRO A 177 -0.79 5.86 -0.07
CA PRO A 177 -0.35 4.52 -0.46
C PRO A 177 -0.64 3.50 0.66
N GLN A 178 -1.93 3.31 0.97
CA GLN A 178 -2.42 2.26 1.86
C GLN A 178 -3.29 1.28 1.08
N PHE A 179 -2.78 0.08 0.86
CA PHE A 179 -3.44 -0.92 0.02
C PHE A 179 -3.15 -2.34 0.51
N ALA A 180 -4.03 -3.25 0.13
CA ALA A 180 -3.86 -4.69 0.30
C ALA A 180 -3.77 -5.35 -1.07
N VAL A 181 -2.89 -6.33 -1.21
CA VAL A 181 -2.65 -7.02 -2.48
C VAL A 181 -2.45 -8.52 -2.21
N SER A 182 -2.98 -9.37 -3.08
CA SER A 182 -2.79 -10.82 -3.00
C SER A 182 -1.41 -11.21 -3.52
N ARG A 183 -0.88 -12.34 -3.04
CA ARG A 183 0.36 -12.95 -3.57
C ARG A 183 0.29 -13.08 -5.07
N THR A 184 -0.81 -13.66 -5.55
CA THR A 184 -1.06 -13.93 -6.97
C THR A 184 -0.97 -12.65 -7.80
N GLN A 185 -1.47 -11.53 -7.28
CA GLN A 185 -1.40 -10.25 -7.98
C GLN A 185 0.00 -9.65 -7.98
N ILE A 186 0.78 -9.81 -6.90
CA ILE A 186 2.18 -9.37 -6.87
C ILE A 186 3.00 -10.19 -7.89
N ILE A 187 2.90 -11.52 -7.86
CA ILE A 187 3.73 -12.39 -8.71
C ILE A 187 3.30 -12.41 -10.18
N ALA A 188 2.12 -11.87 -10.50
CA ALA A 188 1.66 -11.70 -11.89
C ALA A 188 2.53 -10.70 -12.66
N ARG A 189 3.26 -9.83 -11.95
CA ARG A 189 4.25 -8.92 -12.52
C ARG A 189 5.66 -9.45 -12.25
N PRO A 190 6.56 -9.55 -13.25
CA PRO A 190 7.92 -10.05 -13.05
C PRO A 190 8.70 -9.29 -11.96
N LEU A 191 9.63 -9.99 -11.31
CA LEU A 191 10.49 -9.41 -10.26
C LEU A 191 11.32 -8.23 -10.80
N GLU A 192 11.76 -8.33 -12.05
CA GLU A 192 12.59 -7.36 -12.76
C GLU A 192 11.90 -5.99 -12.87
N ASP A 193 10.56 -5.97 -13.00
CA ASP A 193 9.79 -4.73 -13.02
C ASP A 193 9.84 -4.04 -11.66
N TYR A 194 9.67 -4.80 -10.56
CA TYR A 194 9.77 -4.23 -9.21
C TYR A 194 11.17 -3.67 -8.92
N ILE A 195 12.22 -4.36 -9.40
CA ILE A 195 13.60 -3.87 -9.33
C ILE A 195 13.74 -2.57 -10.11
N SER A 196 13.20 -2.51 -11.33
CA SER A 196 13.24 -1.32 -12.19
C SER A 196 12.49 -0.14 -11.56
N TYR A 197 11.31 -0.34 -10.98
CA TYR A 197 10.57 0.71 -10.27
C TYR A 197 11.36 1.22 -9.06
N ARG A 198 12.00 0.33 -8.31
CA ARG A 198 12.84 0.73 -7.18
C ARG A 198 14.03 1.57 -7.65
N GLN A 199 14.64 1.16 -8.76
CA GLN A 199 15.76 1.87 -9.35
C GLN A 199 15.34 3.26 -9.85
N TRP A 200 14.19 3.38 -10.52
CA TRP A 200 13.63 4.69 -10.91
C TRP A 200 13.45 5.63 -9.71
N VAL A 201 12.90 5.13 -8.58
CA VAL A 201 12.76 5.93 -7.35
C VAL A 201 14.11 6.44 -6.82
N LEU A 202 15.17 5.63 -6.95
CA LEU A 202 16.51 6.00 -6.48
C LEU A 202 17.19 7.01 -7.42
N ASP A 203 17.06 6.82 -8.73
CA ASP A 203 17.84 7.53 -9.74
C ASP A 203 17.19 8.83 -10.21
N THR A 204 15.86 8.95 -10.10
CA THR A 204 15.15 10.16 -10.53
C THR A 204 15.66 11.41 -9.82
N GLU A 205 15.82 12.51 -10.57
CA GLU A 205 16.20 13.82 -10.03
C GLU A 205 15.09 14.47 -9.19
N MET A 206 13.88 13.91 -9.21
CA MET A 206 12.75 14.40 -8.41
C MET A 206 13.06 14.39 -6.90
N SER A 207 12.46 15.31 -6.14
CA SER A 207 12.58 15.26 -4.68
C SER A 207 11.96 13.98 -4.10
N ASP A 208 12.32 13.64 -2.86
CA ASP A 208 11.72 12.54 -2.09
C ASP A 208 10.18 12.60 -2.07
N GLU A 209 9.62 13.80 -1.89
CA GLU A 209 8.17 14.01 -1.89
C GLU A 209 7.53 13.79 -3.26
N LYS A 210 8.15 14.31 -4.33
CA LYS A 210 7.62 14.18 -5.70
C LYS A 210 7.65 12.73 -6.19
N SER A 211 8.79 12.05 -6.05
CA SER A 211 8.96 10.64 -6.42
C SER A 211 8.03 9.72 -5.60
N GLY A 212 7.88 9.97 -4.29
CA GLY A 212 6.93 9.23 -3.46
C GLY A 212 5.48 9.41 -3.92
N ARG A 213 5.10 10.62 -4.36
CA ARG A 213 3.75 10.90 -4.87
C ARG A 213 3.48 10.24 -6.23
N VAL A 214 4.48 10.16 -7.11
CA VAL A 214 4.36 9.39 -8.36
C VAL A 214 4.02 7.94 -8.03
N MET A 215 4.79 7.30 -7.16
CA MET A 215 4.55 5.91 -6.76
C MET A 215 3.18 5.72 -6.09
N GLU A 216 2.77 6.65 -5.23
CA GLU A 216 1.43 6.64 -4.61
C GLU A 216 0.31 6.49 -5.65
N PHE A 217 0.41 7.20 -6.77
CA PHE A 217 -0.58 7.15 -7.85
C PHE A 217 -0.34 6.05 -8.88
N LEU A 218 0.71 5.24 -8.76
CA LEU A 218 1.00 4.17 -9.70
C LEU A 218 0.74 2.78 -9.13
N TRP A 219 0.48 2.64 -7.82
CA TRP A 219 0.29 1.33 -7.20
C TRP A 219 -0.82 0.50 -7.86
N HIS A 220 -1.98 1.10 -8.13
CA HIS A 220 -3.08 0.36 -8.77
C HIS A 220 -2.70 -0.12 -10.18
N VAL A 221 -1.96 0.69 -10.94
CA VAL A 221 -1.47 0.32 -12.29
C VAL A 221 -0.42 -0.80 -12.19
N ILE A 222 0.53 -0.67 -11.27
CA ILE A 222 1.55 -1.71 -10.99
C ILE A 222 0.85 -3.04 -10.69
N PHE A 223 -0.25 -3.02 -9.95
CA PHE A 223 -1.04 -4.21 -9.62
C PHE A 223 -2.24 -4.46 -10.55
N GLY A 224 -2.16 -4.03 -11.81
CA GLY A 224 -3.02 -4.50 -12.89
C GLY A 224 -4.40 -3.85 -12.99
N LYS A 225 -4.64 -2.73 -12.29
CA LYS A 225 -5.84 -1.90 -12.51
C LYS A 225 -5.60 -0.89 -13.63
N GLY A 226 -6.69 -0.38 -14.22
CA GLY A 226 -6.62 0.63 -15.26
C GLY A 226 -6.02 1.94 -14.76
N PRO A 227 -5.57 2.83 -15.67
CA PRO A 227 -4.89 4.08 -15.32
C PRO A 227 -5.74 4.98 -14.41
N VAL A 228 -7.07 4.93 -14.55
CA VAL A 228 -8.02 5.51 -13.60
C VAL A 228 -8.75 4.39 -12.86
N TYR A 229 -8.54 4.28 -11.55
CA TYR A 229 -9.17 3.31 -10.65
C TYR A 229 -9.85 4.02 -9.48
N CYS A 230 -11.11 4.40 -9.70
CA CYS A 230 -11.93 5.17 -8.77
C CYS A 230 -13.27 4.46 -8.51
N PRO A 231 -13.30 3.35 -7.76
CA PRO A 231 -14.55 2.66 -7.44
C PRO A 231 -15.48 3.57 -6.65
N GLU A 232 -16.79 3.49 -6.88
CA GLU A 232 -17.80 4.22 -6.13
C GLU A 232 -17.63 4.02 -4.61
N PRO A 233 -17.64 5.07 -3.76
CA PRO A 233 -17.31 4.93 -2.35
C PRO A 233 -18.21 3.94 -1.61
N SER A 234 -19.53 3.94 -1.88
CA SER A 234 -20.47 2.98 -1.29
C SER A 234 -20.11 1.53 -1.65
N THR A 235 -19.80 1.28 -2.93
CA THR A 235 -19.34 -0.03 -3.40
C THR A 235 -18.01 -0.42 -2.77
N CYS A 236 -17.07 0.52 -2.65
CA CYS A 236 -15.78 0.28 -2.00
C CYS A 236 -15.97 -0.08 -0.53
N TYR A 237 -16.73 0.69 0.24
CA TYR A 237 -16.98 0.41 1.66
C TYR A 237 -17.66 -0.95 1.87
N CYS A 238 -18.60 -1.33 1.00
CA CYS A 238 -19.27 -2.62 1.06
C CYS A 238 -18.34 -3.79 0.75
N LYS A 239 -17.60 -3.72 -0.35
CA LYS A 239 -16.73 -4.81 -0.80
C LYS A 239 -15.47 -4.95 0.06
N VAL A 240 -14.83 -3.83 0.41
CA VAL A 240 -13.58 -3.82 1.18
C VAL A 240 -13.84 -4.06 2.66
N TYR A 241 -14.89 -3.47 3.22
CA TYR A 241 -15.11 -3.43 4.68
C TYR A 241 -16.43 -4.04 5.17
N GLY A 242 -17.29 -4.54 4.27
CA GLY A 242 -18.62 -5.06 4.64
C GLY A 242 -19.62 -3.99 5.09
N ARG A 243 -19.33 -2.70 4.83
CA ARG A 243 -20.21 -1.57 5.17
C ARG A 243 -21.04 -1.19 3.94
N CYS A 244 -22.23 -1.77 3.82
CA CYS A 244 -23.06 -1.71 2.61
C CYS A 244 -24.28 -0.78 2.72
N ASP A 245 -24.28 0.09 3.73
CA ASP A 245 -25.38 1.01 4.04
C ASP A 245 -25.52 2.14 3.00
#